data_AF-A0A0P7X880-F1
#
_entry.id   AF-A0A0P7X880-F1
#
_cell.length_a   1.000
_cell.length_b   1.000
_cell.length_c   1.000
_cell.angle_alpha   90.00
_cell.angle_beta   90.00
_cell.angle_gamma   90.00
#
_symmetry.space_group_name_H-M   'P 1'
#
loop_
_entity.id
_entity.type
_entity.pdbx_description
1 polymer ?
#
loop_
_entity_poly.entity_id
_entity_poly.type
_entity_poly.pdbx_seq_one_letter_code
_entity_poly.pdbx_strand_id
1 'polypeptide(L)' 'MVVINYQEQLQPGKAGINPEMAIRLSISFDTSAESWLNQQFQYELWQAEQDRKELNVKKLVAA' A
#
# COMPACT_ATOMS: atom_id res chain seq x y z
N MET A 1 -1.16 8.58 18.95
CA MET A 1 -0.08 8.56 17.94
C MET A 1 -0.11 7.18 17.31
N VAL A 2 -0.76 7.02 16.16
CA VAL A 2 -0.66 5.77 15.40
C VAL A 2 0.72 5.81 14.74
N VAL A 3 1.65 5.06 15.28
CA VAL A 3 2.99 4.90 14.69
C VAL A 3 2.77 4.05 13.45
N ILE A 4 2.67 4.67 12.28
CA ILE A 4 2.68 3.94 11.02
C ILE A 4 4.12 3.52 10.80
N ASN A 5 4.46 2.31 11.23
CA ASN A 5 5.76 1.72 10.97
C ASN A 5 5.80 1.32 9.49
N TYR A 6 6.68 1.96 8.71
CA TYR A 6 6.95 1.66 7.30
C TYR A 6 7.48 0.22 7.05
N GLN A 7 7.64 -0.59 8.09
CA GLN A 7 8.31 -1.90 8.04
C GLN A 7 7.35 -3.09 7.90
N GLU A 8 6.02 -2.90 7.95
CA GLU A 8 5.07 -4.03 7.93
C GLU A 8 4.59 -4.45 6.52
N GLN A 9 5.01 -3.79 5.44
CA GLN A 9 4.38 -3.99 4.11
C GLN A 9 5.07 -5.02 3.20
N LEU A 10 6.00 -5.84 3.68
CA LEU A 10 6.67 -6.83 2.83
C LEU A 10 6.49 -8.23 3.39
N GLN A 11 5.32 -8.81 3.16
CA GLN A 11 5.21 -10.27 3.11
C GLN A 11 5.68 -10.75 1.72
N PRO A 12 6.83 -11.44 1.61
CA PRO A 12 7.25 -12.04 0.35
C PRO A 12 6.39 -13.28 0.12
N GLY A 13 5.36 -13.17 -0.72
CA GLY A 13 4.51 -14.34 -1.01
C GLY A 13 3.41 -14.18 -2.05
N LYS A 14 2.99 -12.97 -2.38
CA LYS A 14 1.96 -12.74 -3.42
C LYS A 14 2.28 -11.52 -4.28
N ALA A 15 3.40 -11.58 -5.02
CA ALA A 15 3.73 -10.76 -6.20
C ALA A 15 3.10 -9.34 -6.31
N GLY A 16 3.18 -8.52 -5.26
CA GLY A 16 2.87 -7.09 -5.34
C GLY A 16 4.04 -6.32 -5.94
N ILE A 17 3.77 -5.18 -6.59
CA ILE A 17 4.85 -4.30 -7.08
C ILE A 17 5.60 -3.74 -5.87
N ASN A 18 6.79 -4.29 -5.58
CA ASN A 18 7.69 -3.72 -4.57
C ASN A 18 8.46 -2.51 -5.14
N PRO A 19 9.16 -1.72 -4.31
CA PRO A 19 9.89 -0.54 -4.78
C PRO A 19 10.94 -0.83 -5.84
N GLU A 20 11.65 -1.95 -5.75
CA GLU A 20 12.65 -2.34 -6.76
C GLU A 20 11.99 -2.66 -8.12
N MET A 21 10.85 -3.34 -8.10
CA MET A 21 10.05 -3.63 -9.29
C MET A 21 9.47 -2.37 -9.90
N ALA A 22 8.98 -1.44 -9.08
CA ALA A 22 8.51 -0.15 -9.55
C ALA A 22 9.62 0.64 -10.28
N ILE A 23 10.86 0.61 -9.76
CA ILE A 23 12.02 1.19 -10.43
C ILE A 23 12.30 0.47 -11.76
N ARG A 24 12.30 -0.86 -11.79
CA ARG A 24 12.52 -1.63 -13.03
C ARG A 24 11.47 -1.32 -14.10
N LEU A 25 10.20 -1.17 -13.71
CA LEU A 25 9.10 -0.79 -14.61
C LEU A 25 9.22 0.66 -15.08
N SER A 26 9.64 1.57 -14.19
CA SER A 26 9.87 2.98 -14.54
C SER A 26 10.87 3.11 -15.70
N ILE A 27 11.99 2.38 -15.61
CA ILE A 27 13.04 2.36 -16.63
C ILE A 27 12.54 1.69 -17.92
N SER A 28 11.84 0.56 -17.80
CA SER A 28 11.40 -0.23 -18.95
C SER A 28 10.31 0.44 -19.79
N PHE A 29 9.47 1.24 -19.15
CA PHE A 29 8.28 1.85 -19.77
C PHE A 29 8.34 3.37 -19.88
N ASP A 30 9.46 4.00 -19.49
CA ASP A 30 9.60 5.47 -19.42
C ASP A 30 8.47 6.13 -18.61
N THR A 31 8.21 5.55 -17.43
CA THR A 31 7.16 5.98 -16.48
C THR A 31 7.78 6.28 -15.11
N SER A 32 7.00 6.72 -14.12
CA SER A 32 7.49 6.92 -12.75
C SER A 32 7.27 5.69 -11.86
N ALA A 33 8.26 5.36 -11.02
CA ALA A 33 8.13 4.31 -10.01
C ALA A 33 6.99 4.61 -9.02
N GLU A 34 6.79 5.88 -8.67
CA GLU A 34 5.69 6.34 -7.81
C GLU A 34 4.31 5.99 -8.38
N SER A 35 4.12 6.09 -9.70
CA SER A 35 2.85 5.72 -10.34
C SER A 35 2.53 4.24 -10.16
N TRP A 36 3.54 3.37 -10.30
CA TRP A 36 3.38 1.92 -10.08
C TRP A 36 3.09 1.57 -8.62
N LEU A 37 3.78 2.22 -7.68
CA LEU A 37 3.52 2.05 -6.25
C LEU A 37 2.13 2.57 -5.87
N ASN A 38 1.71 3.70 -6.42
CA ASN A 38 0.40 4.25 -6.17
C ASN A 38 -0.70 3.30 -6.70
N GLN A 39 -0.53 2.71 -7.89
CA GLN A 39 -1.49 1.72 -8.41
C GLN A 39 -1.63 0.50 -7.49
N GLN A 40 -0.51 -0.04 -6.99
CA GLN A 40 -0.52 -1.13 -6.02
C GLN A 40 -1.25 -0.72 -4.73
N PHE A 41 -0.91 0.47 -4.19
CA PHE A 41 -1.52 0.99 -2.97
C PHE A 41 -3.04 1.21 -3.13
N GLN A 42 -3.49 1.76 -4.26
CA GLN A 42 -4.92 1.94 -4.53
C GLN A 42 -5.66 0.61 -4.60
N TYR A 43 -5.05 -0.42 -5.21
CA TYR A 43 -5.65 -1.76 -5.25
C TYR A 43 -5.78 -2.36 -3.85
N GLU A 44 -4.71 -2.30 -3.04
CA GLU A 44 -4.72 -2.80 -1.66
C GLU A 44 -5.74 -2.06 -0.80
N LEU A 45 -5.85 -0.73 -0.96
CA LEU A 45 -6.86 0.07 -0.27
C LEU A 45 -8.28 -0.35 -0.69
N TRP A 46 -8.52 -0.55 -1.99
CA TRP A 46 -9.80 -1.00 -2.49
C TRP A 46 -10.18 -2.38 -1.94
N GLN A 47 -9.22 -3.30 -1.85
CA GLN A 47 -9.42 -4.60 -1.22
C GLN A 47 -9.75 -4.46 0.27
N ALA A 48 -8.97 -3.69 1.02
CA ALA A 48 -9.19 -3.45 2.44
C ALA A 48 -10.55 -2.77 2.72
N GLU A 49 -11.02 -1.92 1.81
CA GLU A 49 -12.35 -1.31 1.90
C GLU A 49 -13.49 -2.34 1.75
N GLN A 50 -13.28 -3.48 1.07
CA GLN A 50 -14.31 -4.54 0.99
C GLN A 50 -14.61 -5.12 2.38
N ASP A 51 -13.57 -5.27 3.21
CA ASP A 51 -13.66 -5.84 4.55
C ASP A 51 -13.84 -4.77 5.63
N ARG A 52 -14.07 -3.51 5.23
CA ARG A 52 -14.13 -2.36 6.14
C ARG A 52 -15.13 -2.52 7.28
N LYS A 53 -16.22 -3.24 7.06
CA LYS A 53 -17.26 -3.48 8.08
C LYS A 53 -16.78 -4.40 9.22
N GLU A 54 -15.73 -5.18 8.98
CA GLU A 54 -15.12 -6.06 9.98
C GLU A 54 -14.06 -5.34 10.82
N LEU A 55 -13.64 -4.15 10.38
CA LEU A 55 -12.70 -3.31 11.12
C LEU A 55 -13.41 -2.68 12.33
N ASN A 56 -13.19 -3.24 13.52
CA ASN A 56 -13.69 -2.69 14.78
C ASN A 56 -12.83 -1.51 15.26
N VAL A 57 -12.99 -0.34 14.62
CA VAL A 57 -12.20 0.86 14.91
C VAL A 57 -13.05 1.90 15.66
N LYS A 58 -12.56 2.40 16.80
CA LYS A 58 -13.17 3.53 17.51
C LYS A 58 -12.50 4.84 17.10
N LYS A 59 -13.30 5.86 16.77
CA LYS A 59 -12.78 7.21 16.53
C LYS A 59 -12.15 7.74 17.81
N LEU A 60 -10.89 8.17 17.72
CA LEU A 60 -10.22 8.87 18.80
C LEU A 60 -10.73 10.32 18.82
N VAL A 61 -11.20 10.76 19.98
CA VAL A 61 -11.54 12.17 20.25
C VAL A 61 -10.40 12.75 21.07
N ALA A 62 -9.82 13.86 20.63
CA ALA A 62 -8.86 14.61 21.42
C ALA A 62 -9.62 15.30 22.58
N ALA A 63 -9.09 15.16 23.80
CA ALA A 63 -9.59 15.83 25.00
C ALA A 63 -9.10 17.29 25.07
#